data_AF-A0A0D5A129-F1
#
_entry.id   AF-A0A0D5A129-F1
#
_cell.length_a   1.000
_cell.length_b   1.000
_cell.length_c   1.000
_cell.angle_alpha   90.00
_cell.angle_beta   90.00
_cell.angle_gamma   90.00
#
_symmetry.space_group_name_H-M   'P 1'
#
loop_
_entity.id
_entity.type
_entity.pdbx_description
1 polymer ?
#
loop_
_entity_poly.entity_id
_entity_poly.type
_entity_poly.pdbx_seq_one_letter_code
_entity_poly.pdbx_strand_id
1 'polypeptide(L)'
;MGSAKQLVVKAIIDHPVAEWVYRRSRKRLSGRALSCAVNAQNHLVRAQQIADHGISNTIAYFCATHATEEAVAAFIASAKEHGYRKLAGKVNIRDHAQKAVVATYVQIIAGYVQDMKLAVSHHAETDDVMATVRIGDADAVYPLSLRLFSFNENGEDSSSEAAFKAFTGLFPSTEEMVERVHKRANFRDQALYAGDEGGPALTRKQLDEGLREHTFLTLGLIWAAMDVTSHTEQEPFVVQTLGAVASVINIVRPPKVCKHCGK
;
A
#
# COMPACT_ATOMS: atom_id res chain seq x y z
N MET A 1 -17.73 15.80 28.88
CA MET A 1 -17.82 14.52 28.14
C MET A 1 -16.64 14.50 27.16
N GLY A 2 -15.61 13.73 27.52
CA GLY A 2 -14.29 13.80 26.91
C GLY A 2 -14.15 13.03 25.58
N SER A 3 -13.32 13.59 24.72
CA SER A 3 -12.86 13.10 23.41
C SER A 3 -12.31 11.67 23.50
N ALA A 4 -13.06 10.68 22.99
CA ALA A 4 -12.64 9.28 22.94
C ALA A 4 -12.30 8.78 21.52
N LYS A 5 -12.24 9.66 20.51
CA LYS A 5 -12.07 9.25 19.09
C LYS A 5 -10.78 9.71 18.43
N GLN A 6 -9.98 10.55 19.08
CA GLN A 6 -8.79 11.19 18.49
C GLN A 6 -7.51 10.31 18.53
N LEU A 7 -7.58 9.11 19.12
CA LEU A 7 -6.42 8.30 19.52
C LEU A 7 -5.95 7.24 18.51
N VAL A 8 -6.69 6.95 17.44
CA VAL A 8 -6.46 5.71 16.66
C VAL A 8 -5.23 5.79 15.75
N VAL A 9 -5.01 6.91 15.05
CA VAL A 9 -3.93 7.00 14.03
C VAL A 9 -2.58 7.31 14.67
N LYS A 10 -2.54 8.25 15.62
CA LYS A 10 -1.34 8.51 16.43
C LYS A 10 -0.86 7.24 17.14
N ALA A 11 -1.77 6.45 17.70
CA ALA A 11 -1.41 5.17 18.31
C ALA A 11 -0.80 4.17 17.31
N ILE A 12 -1.16 4.22 16.02
CA ILE A 12 -0.54 3.38 14.98
C ILE A 12 0.85 3.90 14.62
N ILE A 13 1.02 5.22 14.47
CA ILE A 13 2.32 5.82 14.14
C ILE A 13 3.33 5.64 15.28
N ASP A 14 2.87 5.77 16.52
CA ASP A 14 3.67 5.61 17.74
C ASP A 14 3.82 4.13 18.15
N HIS A 15 3.24 3.19 17.38
CA HIS A 15 3.31 1.77 17.68
C HIS A 15 4.75 1.24 17.49
N PRO A 16 5.26 0.32 18.35
CA PRO A 16 6.62 -0.22 18.22
C PRO A 16 6.94 -0.81 16.84
N VAL A 17 5.96 -1.44 16.19
CA VAL A 17 6.13 -1.96 14.81
C VAL A 17 6.32 -0.83 13.80
N ALA A 18 5.60 0.28 13.93
CA ALA A 18 5.76 1.42 13.03
C ALA A 18 7.13 2.09 13.23
N GLU A 19 7.54 2.28 14.48
CA GLU A 19 8.89 2.75 14.82
C GLU A 19 9.97 1.83 14.24
N TRP A 20 9.80 0.51 14.41
CA TRP A 20 10.69 -0.49 13.84
C TRP A 20 10.78 -0.37 12.32
N VAL A 21 9.64 -0.27 11.62
CA VAL A 21 9.60 -0.14 10.15
C VAL A 21 10.38 1.10 9.71
N TYR A 22 10.14 2.25 10.33
CA TYR A 22 10.83 3.49 9.96
C TYR A 22 12.33 3.44 10.25
N ARG A 23 12.72 2.99 11.45
CA ARG A 23 14.13 2.86 11.82
C ARG A 23 14.87 1.86 10.93
N ARG A 24 14.25 0.71 10.64
CA ARG A 24 14.86 -0.36 9.85
C ARG A 24 14.95 0.01 8.37
N SER A 25 14.00 0.79 7.84
CA SER A 25 14.01 1.24 6.44
C SER A 25 15.26 2.04 6.11
N ARG A 26 15.73 2.87 7.03
CA ARG A 26 16.99 3.64 6.89
C ARG A 26 18.25 2.79 6.86
N LYS A 27 18.18 1.56 7.35
CA LYS A 27 19.30 0.60 7.34
C LYS A 27 19.26 -0.36 6.15
N ARG A 28 18.06 -0.68 5.64
CA ARG A 28 17.84 -1.71 4.62
C ARG A 28 17.63 -1.14 3.22
N LEU A 29 16.96 0.01 3.11
CA LEU A 29 16.71 0.65 1.82
C LEU A 29 17.86 1.59 1.46
N SER A 30 18.06 1.78 0.16
CA SER A 30 19.01 2.77 -0.37
C SER A 30 18.40 3.54 -1.55
N GLY A 31 19.13 4.54 -2.04
CA GLY A 31 18.77 5.28 -3.25
C GLY A 31 17.33 5.82 -3.24
N ARG A 32 16.63 5.61 -4.36
CA ARG A 32 15.25 6.10 -4.55
C ARG A 32 14.27 5.44 -3.58
N ALA A 33 14.44 4.15 -3.27
CA ALA A 33 13.55 3.44 -2.36
C ALA A 33 13.57 4.07 -0.97
N LEU A 34 14.77 4.38 -0.45
CA LEU A 34 14.93 5.06 0.83
C LEU A 34 14.32 6.47 0.83
N SER A 35 14.62 7.29 -0.18
CA SER A 35 14.09 8.66 -0.26
C SER A 35 12.56 8.67 -0.25
N CYS A 36 11.93 7.77 -1.01
CA CYS A 36 10.48 7.63 -1.06
C CYS A 36 9.92 7.13 0.28
N ALA A 37 10.55 6.16 0.95
CA ALA A 37 10.10 5.67 2.26
C ALA A 37 10.16 6.77 3.35
N VAL A 38 11.22 7.58 3.35
CA VAL A 38 11.35 8.74 4.27
C VAL A 38 10.29 9.80 3.96
N ASN A 39 10.03 10.09 2.69
CA ASN A 39 8.97 11.04 2.31
C ASN A 39 7.60 10.53 2.71
N ALA A 40 7.31 9.24 2.52
CA ALA A 40 6.07 8.61 2.95
C ALA A 40 5.84 8.80 4.46
N GLN A 41 6.85 8.53 5.29
CA GLN A 41 6.79 8.79 6.73
C GLN A 41 6.50 10.27 7.03
N ASN A 42 7.25 11.19 6.43
CA ASN A 42 7.09 12.62 6.67
C ASN A 42 5.68 13.12 6.30
N HIS A 43 5.09 12.59 5.22
CA HIS A 43 3.74 12.93 4.80
C HIS A 43 2.67 12.37 5.74
N LEU A 44 2.84 11.17 6.29
CA LEU A 44 1.93 10.66 7.33
C LEU A 44 1.98 11.51 8.61
N VAL A 45 3.17 11.84 9.09
CA VAL A 45 3.33 12.70 10.28
C VAL A 45 2.67 14.05 10.04
N ARG A 46 2.85 14.65 8.86
CA ARG A 46 2.19 15.90 8.49
C ARG A 46 0.67 15.75 8.42
N ALA A 47 0.17 14.66 7.85
CA ALA A 47 -1.26 14.38 7.79
C ALA A 47 -1.87 14.35 9.20
N GLN A 48 -1.21 13.65 10.12
CA GLN A 48 -1.62 13.57 11.53
C GLN A 48 -1.61 14.94 12.21
N GLN A 49 -0.54 15.72 12.05
CA GLN A 49 -0.45 17.06 12.64
C GLN A 49 -1.56 17.99 12.15
N ILE A 50 -1.83 18.01 10.83
CA ILE A 50 -2.91 18.83 10.25
C ILE A 50 -4.28 18.40 10.80
N ALA A 51 -4.49 17.09 10.96
CA ALA A 51 -5.70 16.53 11.53
C ALA A 51 -5.86 16.87 13.02
N ASP A 52 -4.78 16.81 13.81
CA ASP A 52 -4.81 17.07 15.26
C ASP A 52 -5.08 18.53 15.58
N HIS A 53 -4.51 19.44 14.79
CA HIS A 53 -4.74 20.88 14.92
C HIS A 53 -6.07 21.32 14.30
N GLY A 54 -6.86 20.42 13.71
CA GLY A 54 -8.16 20.74 13.11
C GLY A 54 -8.06 21.71 11.93
N ILE A 55 -6.91 21.76 11.24
CA ILE A 55 -6.64 22.78 10.21
C ILE A 55 -7.49 22.52 8.96
N SER A 56 -7.42 21.32 8.40
CA SER A 56 -8.23 20.93 7.24
C SER A 56 -8.26 19.42 7.07
N ASN A 57 -9.46 18.85 7.05
CA ASN A 57 -9.64 17.42 6.80
C ASN A 57 -9.16 17.03 5.41
N THR A 58 -9.46 17.85 4.40
CA THR A 58 -9.09 17.58 3.01
C THR A 58 -7.58 17.59 2.82
N ILE A 59 -6.86 18.56 3.42
CA ILE A 59 -5.40 18.63 3.32
C ILE A 59 -4.71 17.51 4.13
N ALA A 60 -5.26 17.15 5.29
CA ALA A 60 -4.75 16.00 6.05
C ALA A 60 -4.87 14.69 5.24
N TYR A 61 -6.06 14.43 4.65
CA TYR A 61 -6.27 13.26 3.81
C TYR A 61 -5.43 13.28 2.53
N PHE A 62 -5.23 14.45 1.92
CA PHE A 62 -4.30 14.62 0.80
C PHE A 62 -2.88 14.18 1.19
N CYS A 63 -2.38 14.62 2.36
CA CYS A 63 -1.05 14.23 2.82
C CYS A 63 -0.96 12.71 3.05
N ALA A 64 -2.00 12.09 3.60
CA ALA A 64 -2.02 10.64 3.80
C ALA A 64 -2.08 9.84 2.48
N THR A 65 -2.87 10.32 1.52
CA THR A 65 -2.87 9.77 0.14
C THR A 65 -1.47 9.83 -0.46
N HIS A 66 -0.82 10.98 -0.36
CA HIS A 66 0.52 11.17 -0.92
C HIS A 66 1.58 10.32 -0.19
N ALA A 67 1.43 10.10 1.12
CA ALA A 67 2.29 9.18 1.84
C ALA A 67 2.23 7.75 1.28
N THR A 68 1.03 7.25 1.00
CA THR A 68 0.85 5.94 0.38
C THR A 68 1.44 5.90 -1.03
N GLU A 69 1.30 6.97 -1.81
CA GLU A 69 1.92 7.05 -3.14
C GLU A 69 3.45 6.98 -3.10
N GLU A 70 4.08 7.67 -2.15
CA GLU A 70 5.53 7.59 -1.94
C GLU A 70 5.93 6.19 -1.45
N ALA A 71 5.13 5.54 -0.60
CA ALA A 71 5.37 4.17 -0.18
C ALA A 71 5.28 3.18 -1.35
N VAL A 72 4.32 3.36 -2.26
CA VAL A 72 4.25 2.59 -3.52
C VAL A 72 5.52 2.82 -4.34
N ALA A 73 5.96 4.08 -4.47
CA ALA A 73 7.20 4.39 -5.20
C ALA A 73 8.43 3.75 -4.55
N ALA A 74 8.48 3.67 -3.22
CA ALA A 74 9.53 2.98 -2.48
C ALA A 74 9.55 1.48 -2.77
N PHE A 75 8.40 0.81 -2.67
CA PHE A 75 8.25 -0.61 -2.98
C PHE A 75 8.65 -0.92 -4.42
N ILE A 76 8.12 -0.18 -5.40
CA ILE A 76 8.42 -0.38 -6.82
C ILE A 76 9.90 -0.11 -7.13
N ALA A 77 10.52 0.90 -6.52
CA ALA A 77 11.95 1.15 -6.67
C ALA A 77 12.79 -0.01 -6.11
N SER A 78 12.49 -0.44 -4.89
CA SER A 78 13.18 -1.56 -4.24
C SER A 78 13.03 -2.86 -5.05
N ALA A 79 11.82 -3.19 -5.50
CA ALA A 79 11.56 -4.37 -6.31
C ALA A 79 12.32 -4.35 -7.65
N LYS A 80 12.49 -3.17 -8.29
CA LYS A 80 13.29 -3.03 -9.53
C LYS A 80 14.78 -3.27 -9.33
N GLU A 81 15.30 -2.98 -8.14
CA GLU A 81 16.70 -3.18 -7.77
C GLU A 81 16.98 -4.64 -7.36
N HIS A 82 16.00 -5.31 -6.76
CA HIS A 82 16.15 -6.65 -6.17
C HIS A 82 15.44 -7.74 -6.99
N GLY A 83 15.74 -7.79 -8.29
CA GLY A 83 15.38 -8.93 -9.14
C GLY A 83 14.01 -8.88 -9.83
N TYR A 84 13.08 -7.98 -9.46
CA TYR A 84 11.73 -7.93 -10.05
C TYR A 84 11.54 -6.90 -11.16
N ARG A 85 12.64 -6.42 -11.77
CA ARG A 85 12.63 -5.32 -12.76
C ARG A 85 11.64 -5.52 -13.91
N LYS A 86 11.49 -6.75 -14.42
CA LYS A 86 10.59 -7.04 -15.56
C LYS A 86 9.12 -6.74 -15.25
N LEU A 87 8.67 -7.00 -14.02
CA LEU A 87 7.28 -6.80 -13.62
C LEU A 87 7.09 -5.43 -12.96
N ALA A 88 7.94 -5.07 -11.99
CA ALA A 88 7.90 -3.75 -11.35
C ALA A 88 8.15 -2.62 -12.36
N GLY A 89 8.89 -2.89 -13.44
CA GLY A 89 9.11 -2.00 -14.60
C GLY A 89 7.85 -1.55 -15.30
N LYS A 90 6.77 -2.34 -15.24
CA LYS A 90 5.49 -2.04 -15.88
C LYS A 90 4.67 -0.99 -15.11
N VAL A 91 5.05 -0.69 -13.87
CA VAL A 91 4.42 0.35 -13.07
C VAL A 91 5.13 1.69 -13.31
N ASN A 92 4.42 2.63 -13.94
CA ASN A 92 4.80 4.02 -14.04
C ASN A 92 4.42 4.76 -12.76
N ILE A 93 5.39 4.93 -11.85
CA ILE A 93 5.23 5.64 -10.57
C ILE A 93 4.88 7.14 -10.70
N ARG A 94 4.93 7.71 -11.92
CA ARG A 94 4.46 9.07 -12.18
C ARG A 94 2.95 9.12 -12.49
N ASP A 95 2.32 7.99 -12.80
CA ASP A 95 0.88 7.89 -13.04
C ASP A 95 0.16 7.54 -11.73
N HIS A 96 -0.69 8.47 -11.27
CA HIS A 96 -1.47 8.31 -10.04
C HIS A 96 -2.41 7.10 -10.10
N ALA A 97 -2.99 6.78 -11.25
CA ALA A 97 -3.88 5.61 -11.39
C ALA A 97 -3.10 4.31 -11.22
N GLN A 98 -1.89 4.23 -11.75
CA GLN A 98 -1.06 3.02 -11.60
C GLN A 98 -0.58 2.85 -10.16
N LYS A 99 -0.25 3.94 -9.46
CA LYS A 99 0.01 3.88 -8.01
C LYS A 99 -1.21 3.44 -7.22
N ALA A 100 -2.40 3.93 -7.59
CA ALA A 100 -3.65 3.54 -6.97
C ALA A 100 -3.96 2.05 -7.14
N VAL A 101 -3.65 1.45 -8.31
CA VAL A 101 -3.76 -0.02 -8.50
C VAL A 101 -2.90 -0.78 -7.48
N VAL A 102 -1.63 -0.38 -7.29
CA VAL A 102 -0.74 -1.02 -6.31
C VAL A 102 -1.30 -0.85 -4.89
N ALA A 103 -1.72 0.36 -4.52
CA ALA A 103 -2.30 0.62 -3.20
C ALA A 103 -3.57 -0.21 -2.93
N THR A 104 -4.41 -0.42 -3.95
CA THR A 104 -5.61 -1.28 -3.84
C THR A 104 -5.24 -2.76 -3.65
N TYR A 105 -4.16 -3.25 -4.27
CA TYR A 105 -3.65 -4.59 -3.96
C TYR A 105 -3.24 -4.76 -2.49
N VAL A 106 -2.59 -3.75 -1.92
CA VAL A 106 -2.21 -3.80 -0.51
C VAL A 106 -3.45 -3.77 0.39
N GLN A 107 -4.53 -3.09 0.00
CA GLN A 107 -5.81 -3.16 0.72
C GLN A 107 -6.42 -4.55 0.69
N ILE A 108 -6.40 -5.24 -0.46
CA ILE A 108 -6.88 -6.62 -0.59
C ILE A 108 -6.11 -7.53 0.36
N ILE A 109 -4.77 -7.46 0.32
CA ILE A 109 -3.90 -8.26 1.17
C ILE A 109 -4.17 -7.95 2.64
N ALA A 110 -4.33 -6.68 3.01
CA ALA A 110 -4.67 -6.28 4.38
C ALA A 110 -6.03 -6.85 4.84
N GLY A 111 -7.02 -6.91 3.94
CA GLY A 111 -8.30 -7.56 4.19
C GLY A 111 -8.14 -9.04 4.52
N TYR A 112 -7.40 -9.79 3.69
CA TYR A 112 -7.13 -11.21 3.96
C TYR A 112 -6.32 -11.43 5.24
N VAL A 113 -5.32 -10.59 5.51
CA VAL A 113 -4.54 -10.61 6.75
C VAL A 113 -5.47 -10.44 7.97
N GLN A 114 -6.44 -9.54 7.88
CA GLN A 114 -7.43 -9.32 8.94
C GLN A 114 -8.36 -10.52 9.09
N ASP A 115 -8.84 -11.11 7.99
CA ASP A 115 -9.72 -12.29 8.02
C ASP A 115 -9.01 -13.52 8.61
N MET A 116 -7.72 -13.68 8.31
CA MET A 116 -6.84 -14.70 8.90
C MET A 116 -6.48 -14.41 10.36
N LYS A 117 -6.85 -13.24 10.90
CA LYS A 117 -6.49 -12.77 12.24
C LYS A 117 -4.98 -12.81 12.49
N LEU A 118 -4.18 -12.54 11.46
CA LEU A 118 -2.73 -12.48 11.59
C LEU A 118 -2.36 -11.27 12.45
N ALA A 119 -1.69 -11.53 13.56
CA ALA A 119 -1.17 -10.50 14.45
C ALA A 119 0.30 -10.22 14.12
N VAL A 120 0.69 -8.93 14.13
CA VAL A 120 2.08 -8.52 13.91
C VAL A 120 2.62 -7.87 15.17
N SER A 121 3.76 -8.33 15.65
CA SER A 121 4.44 -7.78 16.83
C SER A 121 5.92 -7.53 16.55
N HIS A 122 6.52 -6.61 17.29
CA HIS A 122 7.97 -6.41 17.31
C HIS A 122 8.58 -7.31 18.39
N HIS A 123 9.58 -8.10 18.02
CA HIS A 123 10.34 -8.96 18.92
C HIS A 123 11.66 -8.28 19.28
N ALA A 124 11.76 -7.78 20.52
CA ALA A 124 12.85 -6.90 20.94
C ALA A 124 14.24 -7.56 20.91
N GLU A 125 14.33 -8.85 21.24
CA GLU A 125 15.63 -9.56 21.32
C GLU A 125 16.27 -9.78 19.95
N THR A 126 15.46 -10.12 18.95
CA THR A 126 15.92 -10.36 17.57
C THR A 126 15.90 -9.09 16.72
N ASP A 127 15.33 -8.00 17.26
CA ASP A 127 15.06 -6.76 16.56
C ASP A 127 14.36 -6.98 15.21
N ASP A 128 13.29 -7.79 15.22
CA ASP A 128 12.52 -8.16 14.03
C ASP A 128 11.01 -8.09 14.25
N VAL A 129 10.24 -8.11 13.17
CA VAL A 129 8.78 -8.21 13.21
C VAL A 129 8.33 -9.65 13.00
N MET A 130 7.45 -10.12 13.86
CA MET A 130 6.94 -11.48 13.85
C MET A 130 5.46 -11.48 13.47
N ALA A 131 5.06 -12.43 12.64
CA ALA A 131 3.69 -12.78 12.37
C ALA A 131 3.25 -13.90 13.32
N THR A 132 2.11 -13.72 13.99
CA THR A 132 1.45 -14.75 14.78
C THR A 132 0.14 -15.12 14.10
N VAL A 133 -0.05 -16.41 13.82
CA VAL A 133 -1.27 -16.95 13.21
C VAL A 133 -1.75 -18.14 14.04
N ARG A 134 -3.07 -18.25 14.20
CA ARG A 134 -3.67 -19.38 14.91
C ARG A 134 -3.89 -20.54 13.93
N ILE A 135 -3.29 -21.69 14.22
CA ILE A 135 -3.43 -22.93 13.45
C ILE A 135 -4.09 -23.97 14.37
N GLY A 136 -5.39 -24.20 14.16
CA GLY A 136 -6.20 -24.99 15.10
C GLY A 136 -6.28 -24.31 16.47
N ASP A 137 -5.73 -24.96 17.49
CA ASP A 137 -5.72 -24.46 18.88
C ASP A 137 -4.39 -23.88 19.34
N ALA A 138 -3.38 -23.85 18.46
CA ALA A 138 -2.06 -23.32 18.77
C ALA A 138 -1.77 -22.03 18.00
N ASP A 139 -1.01 -21.14 18.63
CA ASP A 139 -0.43 -19.99 17.98
C ASP A 139 0.93 -20.38 17.38
N ALA A 140 1.09 -20.11 16.08
CA ALA A 140 2.34 -20.29 15.37
C ALA A 140 2.96 -18.92 15.09
N VAL A 141 4.27 -18.78 15.37
CA VAL A 141 5.01 -17.52 15.29
C VAL A 141 6.12 -17.66 14.26
N TYR A 142 6.16 -16.74 13.29
CA TYR A 142 7.13 -16.73 12.19
C TYR A 142 7.72 -15.33 12.01
N PRO A 143 8.99 -15.18 11.58
CA PRO A 143 9.46 -13.90 11.07
C PRO A 143 8.55 -13.43 9.93
N LEU A 144 8.05 -12.20 10.02
CA LEU A 144 7.16 -11.66 9.00
C LEU A 144 7.94 -11.50 7.70
N SER A 145 7.53 -12.22 6.66
CA SER A 145 8.13 -12.19 5.32
C SER A 145 7.05 -12.31 4.26
N LEU A 146 7.28 -11.74 3.07
CA LEU A 146 6.42 -11.89 1.90
C LEU A 146 6.29 -13.36 1.46
N ARG A 147 7.24 -14.23 1.86
CA ARG A 147 7.18 -15.68 1.68
C ARG A 147 6.01 -16.37 2.39
N LEU A 148 5.46 -15.74 3.42
CA LEU A 148 4.33 -16.30 4.17
C LEU A 148 3.00 -16.18 3.42
N PHE A 149 2.97 -15.46 2.30
CA PHE A 149 1.75 -15.17 1.55
C PHE A 149 1.76 -15.90 0.21
N SER A 150 0.58 -16.27 -0.25
CA SER A 150 0.34 -16.74 -1.61
C SER A 150 -1.13 -16.52 -1.95
N PHE A 151 -1.43 -16.13 -3.20
CA PHE A 151 -2.79 -16.19 -3.73
C PHE A 151 -3.12 -17.58 -4.30
N ASN A 152 -2.11 -18.40 -4.55
CA ASN A 152 -2.25 -19.75 -5.09
C ASN A 152 -2.17 -20.79 -3.96
N GLU A 153 -2.90 -21.89 -4.09
CA GLU A 153 -2.84 -23.03 -3.15
C GLU A 153 -1.43 -23.61 -3.04
N ASN A 154 -0.74 -23.73 -4.18
CA ASN A 154 0.69 -24.01 -4.20
C ASN A 154 1.47 -22.69 -4.04
N GLY A 155 2.09 -22.49 -2.88
CA GLY A 155 2.88 -21.30 -2.57
C GLY A 155 4.06 -21.03 -3.51
N GLU A 156 4.57 -22.08 -4.19
CA GLU A 156 5.66 -21.97 -5.16
C GLU A 156 5.17 -21.58 -6.57
N ASP A 157 3.85 -21.62 -6.82
CA ASP A 157 3.30 -21.21 -8.12
C ASP A 157 3.33 -19.68 -8.25
N SER A 158 4.13 -19.19 -9.19
CA SER A 158 4.25 -17.76 -9.49
C SER A 158 3.15 -17.18 -10.40
N SER A 159 2.16 -17.99 -10.79
CA SER A 159 1.04 -17.56 -11.64
C SER A 159 0.24 -16.41 -11.03
N SER A 160 0.07 -15.33 -11.79
CA SER A 160 -0.67 -14.14 -11.33
C SER A 160 -2.20 -14.26 -11.46
N GLU A 161 -2.74 -15.41 -11.89
CA GLU A 161 -4.16 -15.54 -12.20
C GLU A 161 -5.05 -15.41 -10.96
N ALA A 162 -4.72 -16.08 -9.85
CA ALA A 162 -5.49 -15.97 -8.62
C ALA A 162 -5.40 -14.55 -8.02
N ALA A 163 -4.21 -13.95 -8.04
CA ALA A 163 -4.01 -12.56 -7.62
C ALA A 163 -4.81 -11.56 -8.50
N PHE A 164 -4.92 -11.82 -9.79
CA PHE A 164 -5.76 -11.03 -10.69
C PHE A 164 -7.25 -11.18 -10.35
N LYS A 165 -7.72 -12.43 -10.20
CA LYS A 165 -9.11 -12.73 -9.82
C LYS A 165 -9.50 -12.13 -8.48
N ALA A 166 -8.61 -12.18 -7.48
CA ALA A 166 -8.82 -11.58 -6.17
C ALA A 166 -9.06 -10.07 -6.28
N PHE A 167 -8.33 -9.38 -7.16
CA PHE A 167 -8.53 -7.95 -7.38
C PHE A 167 -9.82 -7.65 -8.12
N THR A 168 -10.08 -8.31 -9.24
CA THR A 168 -11.30 -8.06 -10.02
C THR A 168 -12.55 -8.45 -9.26
N GLY A 169 -12.48 -9.48 -8.40
CA GLY A 169 -13.59 -9.96 -7.58
C GLY A 169 -14.05 -8.99 -6.49
N LEU A 170 -13.29 -7.92 -6.20
CA LEU A 170 -13.77 -6.84 -5.34
C LEU A 170 -14.85 -5.96 -5.99
N PHE A 171 -14.99 -6.05 -7.32
CA PHE A 171 -15.81 -5.14 -8.09
C PHE A 171 -16.94 -5.92 -8.79
N PRO A 172 -18.17 -5.38 -8.79
CA PRO A 172 -19.28 -5.96 -9.56
C PRO A 172 -19.00 -6.05 -11.06
N SER A 173 -18.19 -5.12 -11.60
CA SER A 173 -17.84 -5.05 -13.01
C SER A 173 -16.44 -4.46 -13.23
N THR A 174 -15.92 -4.63 -14.45
CA THR A 174 -14.63 -4.05 -14.86
C THR A 174 -14.71 -2.52 -14.90
N GLU A 175 -15.85 -1.99 -15.32
CA GLU A 175 -16.14 -0.56 -15.41
C GLU A 175 -16.10 0.10 -14.03
N GLU A 176 -16.75 -0.50 -13.04
CA GLU A 176 -16.73 -0.02 -11.65
C GLU A 176 -15.33 -0.11 -11.03
N MET A 177 -14.55 -1.15 -11.35
CA MET A 177 -13.14 -1.24 -10.96
C MET A 177 -12.35 -0.05 -11.51
N VAL A 178 -12.48 0.22 -12.80
CA VAL A 178 -11.78 1.33 -13.48
C VAL A 178 -12.19 2.67 -12.88
N GLU A 179 -13.50 2.89 -12.67
CA GLU A 179 -14.03 4.10 -12.05
C GLU A 179 -13.46 4.29 -10.64
N ARG A 180 -13.48 3.25 -9.79
CA ARG A 180 -12.97 3.34 -8.42
C ARG A 180 -11.48 3.69 -8.38
N VAL A 181 -10.67 3.10 -9.25
CA VAL A 181 -9.24 3.39 -9.34
C VAL A 181 -9.00 4.84 -9.79
N HIS A 182 -9.70 5.32 -10.82
CA HIS A 182 -9.57 6.71 -11.27
C HIS A 182 -10.08 7.70 -10.22
N LYS A 183 -11.18 7.41 -9.53
CA LYS A 183 -11.69 8.24 -8.44
C LYS A 183 -10.66 8.41 -7.34
N ARG A 184 -9.96 7.32 -6.95
CA ARG A 184 -8.88 7.39 -5.97
C ARG A 184 -7.68 8.19 -6.49
N ALA A 185 -7.28 7.95 -7.74
CA ALA A 185 -6.16 8.65 -8.36
C ALA A 185 -6.40 10.16 -8.47
N ASN A 186 -7.63 10.56 -8.78
CA ASN A 186 -8.03 11.95 -9.01
C ASN A 186 -8.34 12.70 -7.72
N PHE A 187 -8.45 12.03 -6.56
CA PHE A 187 -8.69 12.70 -5.28
C PHE A 187 -7.65 13.80 -5.04
N ARG A 188 -6.40 13.55 -5.39
CA ARG A 188 -5.30 14.52 -5.25
C ARG A 188 -5.62 15.84 -5.95
N ASP A 189 -6.02 15.75 -7.21
CA ASP A 189 -6.29 16.91 -8.04
C ASP A 189 -7.54 17.62 -7.54
N GLN A 190 -8.58 16.87 -7.16
CA GLN A 190 -9.80 17.42 -6.56
C GLN A 190 -9.55 18.13 -5.21
N ALA A 191 -8.63 17.61 -4.39
CA ALA A 191 -8.31 18.17 -3.09
C ALA A 191 -7.51 19.49 -3.17
N LEU A 192 -6.70 19.65 -4.23
CA LEU A 192 -5.88 20.85 -4.44
C LEU A 192 -6.56 21.88 -5.35
N TYR A 193 -7.35 21.42 -6.31
CA TYR A 193 -7.99 22.26 -7.32
C TYR A 193 -9.50 22.08 -7.21
N ALA A 194 -10.20 23.19 -6.95
CA ALA A 194 -11.65 23.19 -7.01
C ALA A 194 -12.09 22.93 -8.46
N GLY A 195 -12.96 21.94 -8.65
CA GLY A 195 -13.71 21.79 -9.89
C GLY A 195 -14.96 22.66 -9.87
N ASP A 196 -15.81 22.54 -10.90
CA ASP A 196 -17.09 23.24 -10.98
C ASP A 196 -18.02 22.88 -9.80
N GLU A 197 -17.86 21.69 -9.22
CA GLU A 197 -18.56 21.22 -8.01
C GLU A 197 -17.86 21.61 -6.69
N GLY A 198 -16.77 22.37 -6.75
CA GLY A 198 -15.91 22.69 -5.62
C GLY A 198 -14.87 21.62 -5.32
N GLY A 199 -14.35 21.63 -4.08
CA GLY A 199 -13.40 20.62 -3.57
C GLY A 199 -14.10 19.59 -2.68
N PRO A 200 -13.49 18.40 -2.46
CA PRO A 200 -14.07 17.38 -1.60
C PRO A 200 -14.17 17.88 -0.16
N ALA A 201 -15.38 17.82 0.40
CA ALA A 201 -15.67 18.16 1.79
C ALA A 201 -15.67 16.88 2.64
N LEU A 202 -14.49 16.51 3.16
CA LEU A 202 -14.38 15.33 4.03
C LEU A 202 -14.88 15.63 5.44
N THR A 203 -15.80 14.79 5.92
CA THR A 203 -16.18 14.75 7.34
C THR A 203 -15.01 14.27 8.20
N ARG A 204 -15.04 14.58 9.51
CA ARG A 204 -14.02 14.09 10.43
C ARG A 204 -13.94 12.57 10.46
N LYS A 205 -15.10 11.89 10.38
CA LYS A 205 -15.17 10.42 10.34
C LYS A 205 -14.43 9.85 9.12
N GLN A 206 -14.70 10.40 7.93
CA GLN A 206 -14.02 9.98 6.70
C GLN A 206 -12.52 10.25 6.76
N LEU A 207 -12.10 11.34 7.39
CA LEU A 207 -10.69 11.60 7.63
C LEU A 207 -10.08 10.52 8.54
N ASP A 208 -10.68 10.23 9.68
CA ASP A 208 -10.12 9.27 10.64
C ASP A 208 -10.02 7.85 10.02
N GLU A 209 -11.04 7.43 9.26
CA GLU A 209 -11.04 6.18 8.49
C GLU A 209 -9.91 6.18 7.44
N GLY A 210 -9.80 7.25 6.67
CA GLY A 210 -8.77 7.43 5.65
C GLY A 210 -7.36 7.45 6.20
N LEU A 211 -7.11 8.19 7.27
CA LEU A 211 -5.81 8.26 7.93
C LEU A 211 -5.40 6.89 8.45
N ARG A 212 -6.32 6.15 9.08
CA ARG A 212 -6.06 4.79 9.57
C ARG A 212 -5.67 3.87 8.41
N GLU A 213 -6.47 3.86 7.36
CA GLU A 213 -6.24 3.05 6.16
C GLU A 213 -4.89 3.39 5.53
N HIS A 214 -4.65 4.65 5.18
CA HIS A 214 -3.41 5.09 4.54
C HIS A 214 -2.17 4.87 5.41
N THR A 215 -2.29 4.92 6.74
CA THR A 215 -1.19 4.60 7.65
C THR A 215 -0.79 3.14 7.53
N PHE A 216 -1.76 2.20 7.58
CA PHE A 216 -1.46 0.77 7.41
C PHE A 216 -0.89 0.45 6.04
N LEU A 217 -1.47 1.00 4.96
CA LEU A 217 -0.96 0.78 3.61
C LEU A 217 0.48 1.27 3.46
N THR A 218 0.76 2.46 3.99
CA THR A 218 2.10 3.06 3.93
C THR A 218 3.12 2.24 4.71
N LEU A 219 2.79 1.81 5.93
CA LEU A 219 3.67 0.96 6.75
C LEU A 219 3.92 -0.39 6.08
N GLY A 220 2.87 -1.04 5.58
CA GLY A 220 2.97 -2.33 4.88
C GLY A 220 3.81 -2.23 3.61
N LEU A 221 3.67 -1.17 2.82
CA LEU A 221 4.46 -0.93 1.62
C LEU A 221 5.94 -0.65 1.92
N ILE A 222 6.24 0.14 2.95
CA ILE A 222 7.63 0.38 3.36
C ILE A 222 8.26 -0.91 3.90
N TRP A 223 7.50 -1.69 4.68
CA TRP A 223 7.95 -3.01 5.13
C TRP A 223 8.22 -3.94 3.95
N ALA A 224 7.29 -4.07 3.01
CA ALA A 224 7.46 -4.90 1.82
C ALA A 224 8.67 -4.44 0.98
N ALA A 225 8.91 -3.13 0.88
CA ALA A 225 10.10 -2.59 0.22
C ALA A 225 11.40 -3.04 0.89
N MET A 226 11.42 -3.22 2.22
CA MET A 226 12.57 -3.77 2.94
C MET A 226 12.70 -5.27 2.76
N ASP A 227 11.59 -6.01 2.85
CA ASP A 227 11.59 -7.48 2.77
C ASP A 227 12.16 -7.96 1.43
N VAL A 228 11.81 -7.28 0.33
CA VAL A 228 12.37 -7.62 -1.00
C VAL A 228 13.90 -7.46 -1.08
N THR A 229 14.54 -6.71 -0.19
CA THR A 229 16.01 -6.58 -0.17
C THR A 229 16.72 -7.83 0.34
N SER A 230 16.02 -8.69 1.08
CA SER A 230 16.55 -9.96 1.60
C SER A 230 16.35 -11.15 0.67
N HIS A 231 15.63 -10.97 -0.43
CA HIS A 231 15.32 -12.07 -1.35
C HIS A 231 16.56 -12.45 -2.17
N THR A 232 17.00 -13.71 -2.04
CA THR A 232 18.06 -14.27 -2.91
C THR A 232 17.51 -14.72 -4.26
N GLU A 233 16.22 -15.06 -4.31
CA GLU A 233 15.48 -15.48 -5.50
C GLU A 233 14.14 -14.76 -5.56
N GLN A 234 13.47 -14.76 -6.71
CA GLN A 234 12.17 -14.12 -6.81
C GLN A 234 11.11 -14.90 -6.02
N GLU A 235 10.60 -14.30 -4.95
CA GLU A 235 9.45 -14.85 -4.24
C GLU A 235 8.19 -14.94 -5.12
N PRO A 236 7.53 -16.10 -5.16
CA PRO A 236 6.31 -16.32 -5.93
C PRO A 236 5.25 -15.26 -5.65
N PHE A 237 4.97 -14.94 -4.38
CA PHE A 237 3.96 -13.94 -4.00
C PHE A 237 4.17 -12.56 -4.64
N VAL A 238 5.44 -12.11 -4.71
CA VAL A 238 5.79 -10.81 -5.31
C VAL A 238 5.60 -10.87 -6.82
N VAL A 239 5.93 -11.99 -7.45
CA VAL A 239 5.69 -12.23 -8.89
C VAL A 239 4.19 -12.26 -9.19
N GLN A 240 3.39 -13.01 -8.41
CA GLN A 240 1.94 -13.08 -8.53
C GLN A 240 1.33 -11.67 -8.46
N THR A 241 1.69 -10.91 -7.44
CA THR A 241 1.14 -9.56 -7.19
C THR A 241 1.56 -8.57 -8.27
N LEU A 242 2.84 -8.47 -8.61
CA LEU A 242 3.31 -7.54 -9.65
C LEU A 242 2.82 -7.93 -11.06
N GLY A 243 2.69 -9.23 -11.33
CA GLY A 243 2.09 -9.74 -12.55
C GLY A 243 0.63 -9.32 -12.69
N ALA A 244 -0.14 -9.47 -11.61
CA ALA A 244 -1.55 -9.10 -11.59
C ALA A 244 -1.77 -7.58 -11.64
N VAL A 245 -0.95 -6.79 -10.91
CA VAL A 245 -0.88 -5.33 -11.02
C VAL A 245 -0.68 -4.91 -12.47
N ALA A 246 0.26 -5.52 -13.19
CA ALA A 246 0.51 -5.19 -14.58
C ALA A 246 -0.70 -5.48 -15.48
N SER A 247 -1.41 -6.59 -15.25
CA SER A 247 -2.64 -6.92 -15.98
C SER A 247 -3.75 -5.91 -15.69
N VAL A 248 -3.97 -5.52 -14.44
CA VAL A 248 -4.96 -4.50 -14.06
C VAL A 248 -4.60 -3.13 -14.64
N ILE A 249 -3.33 -2.74 -14.66
CA ILE A 249 -2.88 -1.49 -15.28
C ILE A 249 -3.28 -1.44 -16.76
N ASN A 250 -3.15 -2.53 -17.50
CA ASN A 250 -3.55 -2.58 -18.91
C ASN A 250 -5.06 -2.36 -19.12
N ILE A 251 -5.87 -2.64 -18.10
CA ILE A 251 -7.32 -2.39 -18.12
C ILE A 251 -7.63 -0.94 -17.73
N VAL A 252 -7.01 -0.44 -16.66
CA VAL A 252 -7.26 0.91 -16.12
C VAL A 252 -6.67 2.01 -17.00
N ARG A 253 -5.53 1.73 -17.61
CA ARG A 253 -4.77 2.61 -18.52
C ARG A 253 -4.44 1.83 -19.79
N PRO A 254 -5.43 1.55 -20.65
CA PRO A 254 -5.17 0.84 -21.88
C PRO A 254 -4.14 1.61 -22.72
N PRO A 255 -3.25 0.90 -23.44
CA PRO A 255 -2.30 1.55 -24.35
C PRO A 255 -3.03 2.55 -25.23
N LYS A 256 -2.48 3.76 -25.36
CA LYS A 256 -3.04 4.75 -26.28
C LYS A 256 -2.92 4.20 -27.69
N VAL A 257 -4.04 3.77 -28.26
CA VAL A 257 -4.12 3.43 -29.68
C VAL A 257 -3.78 4.69 -30.47
N CYS A 258 -2.78 4.61 -31.35
CA CYS A 258 -2.41 5.72 -32.21
C CYS A 258 -3.62 6.08 -33.08
N LYS A 259 -4.13 7.31 -32.94
CA LYS A 259 -5.28 7.80 -33.72
C LYS A 259 -5.05 7.74 -35.24
N HIS A 260 -3.79 7.68 -35.68
CA HIS A 260 -3.44 7.66 -37.11
C HIS A 260 -3.34 6.26 -37.71
N CYS A 261 -2.94 5.24 -36.94
CA CYS A 261 -2.73 3.89 -37.49
C CYS A 261 -3.52 2.79 -36.78
N GLY A 262 -4.29 3.11 -35.74
CA GLY A 262 -5.10 2.14 -35.01
C GLY A 262 -4.30 1.08 -34.26
N LYS A 263 -2.98 1.28 -34.12
CA LYS A 263 -2.04 0.39 -33.41
C LYS A 263 -1.50 1.06 -32.15
#